data_AF-A0A825SLD9-F1
#
_entry.id   AF-A0A825SLD9-F1
#
_cell.length_a   1.000
_cell.length_b   1.000
_cell.length_c   1.000
_cell.angle_alpha   90.00
_cell.angle_beta   90.00
_cell.angle_gamma   90.00
#
_symmetry.space_group_name_H-M   'P 1'
#
loop_
_entity.id
_entity.type
_entity.pdbx_description
1 polymer ?
#
loop_
_entity_poly.entity_id
_entity_poly.type
_entity_poly.pdbx_seq_one_letter_code
_entity_poly.pdbx_strand_id
1 'polypeptide(L)'
;MKKFLAPKKIILVFITLFGIYLLGIPLYYTPYELQPSYWKFKEICELDITPPSKKRTEKALKLFGVNPSDLQNNLKLENNNYIARFRYDTERIKAQLNIKMDLEKNIIEINESGSIWYDWRPMILGNEGNMDFRVMWNNYITCGNIYIKEMPECFKDNKFICNFKEAK
;
A
#
# COMPACT_ATOMS: atom_id res chain seq x y z
N MET A 1 51.56 19.81 -10.08
CA MET A 1 50.89 20.70 -9.10
C MET A 1 49.81 19.92 -8.38
N LYS A 2 49.97 19.63 -7.08
CA LYS A 2 48.92 18.99 -6.26
C LYS A 2 47.88 20.05 -5.90
N LYS A 3 46.70 19.99 -6.52
CA LYS A 3 45.57 20.85 -6.15
C LYS A 3 45.05 20.41 -4.77
N PHE A 4 45.56 21.02 -3.70
CA PHE A 4 45.00 20.86 -2.37
C PHE A 4 43.61 21.49 -2.37
N LEU A 5 42.58 20.66 -2.28
CA LEU A 5 41.22 21.11 -2.04
C LEU A 5 41.19 21.87 -0.71
N ALA A 6 40.75 23.13 -0.73
CA ALA A 6 40.68 23.96 0.46
C ALA A 6 39.84 23.25 1.56
N PRO A 7 40.27 23.26 2.84
CA PRO A 7 39.68 22.44 3.90
C PRO A 7 38.18 22.68 4.10
N LYS A 8 37.70 23.91 3.83
CA LYS A 8 36.27 24.27 3.86
C LYS A 8 35.42 23.47 2.87
N LYS A 9 35.96 23.14 1.69
CA LYS A 9 35.25 22.34 0.67
C LYS A 9 35.20 20.86 1.04
N ILE A 10 36.24 20.35 1.71
CA ILE A 10 36.29 18.96 2.19
C ILE A 10 35.26 18.74 3.31
N ILE A 11 35.19 19.66 4.27
CA ILE A 11 34.22 19.60 5.38
C ILE A 11 32.78 19.62 4.86
N LEU A 12 32.46 20.47 3.88
CA LEU A 12 31.12 20.53 3.31
C LEU A 12 30.72 19.19 2.65
N VAL A 13 31.64 18.57 1.89
CA VAL A 13 31.40 17.26 1.25
C VAL A 13 31.17 16.16 2.28
N PHE A 14 31.95 16.15 3.38
CA PHE A 14 31.75 15.19 4.46
C PHE A 14 30.40 15.39 5.16
N ILE A 15 29.98 16.64 5.42
CA ILE A 15 28.66 16.93 6.02
C ILE A 15 27.54 16.46 5.09
N THR A 16 27.65 16.70 3.78
CA THR A 16 26.65 16.24 2.80
C THR A 16 26.58 14.72 2.75
N LEU A 17 27.73 14.02 2.69
CA LEU A 17 27.79 12.56 2.70
C LEU A 17 27.26 11.98 4.02
N PHE A 18 27.55 12.62 5.15
CA PHE A 18 27.06 12.20 6.47
C PHE A 18 25.54 12.40 6.61
N GLY A 19 24.99 13.48 6.04
CA GLY A 19 23.54 13.68 5.95
C GLY A 19 22.84 12.62 5.08
N ILE A 20 23.44 12.28 3.94
CA ILE A 20 22.93 11.20 3.07
C ILE A 20 23.02 9.83 3.78
N TYR A 21 24.11 9.57 4.50
CA TYR A 21 24.30 8.34 5.28
C TYR A 21 23.27 8.22 6.42
N LEU A 22 23.08 9.28 7.19
CA LEU A 22 22.17 9.29 8.34
C LEU A 22 20.69 9.33 7.97
N LEU A 23 20.30 9.89 6.83
CA LEU A 23 18.90 9.94 6.42
C LEU A 23 18.56 8.83 5.42
N GLY A 24 19.44 8.58 4.45
CA GLY A 24 19.18 7.64 3.35
C GLY A 24 19.19 6.17 3.76
N ILE A 25 20.12 5.76 4.63
CA ILE A 25 20.22 4.36 5.08
C ILE A 25 19.03 3.96 5.96
N PRO A 26 18.66 4.71 7.02
CA PRO A 26 17.48 4.33 7.79
C PRO A 26 16.19 4.38 6.99
N LEU A 27 16.01 5.30 6.03
CA LEU A 27 14.81 5.29 5.17
C LEU A 27 14.73 4.03 4.29
N TYR A 28 15.86 3.50 3.84
CA TYR A 28 15.90 2.27 3.02
C TYR A 28 15.73 1.00 3.86
N TYR A 29 16.35 0.95 5.04
CA TYR A 29 16.38 -0.23 5.91
C TYR A 29 15.31 -0.27 6.99
N THR A 30 14.53 0.81 7.20
CA THR A 30 13.42 0.80 8.16
C THR A 30 12.36 -0.20 7.70
N PRO A 31 12.12 -1.29 8.46
CA PRO A 31 11.09 -2.26 8.10
C PRO A 31 9.73 -1.58 8.00
N TYR A 32 8.90 -2.04 7.05
CA TYR A 32 7.57 -1.46 6.79
C TYR A 32 6.69 -1.46 8.05
N GLU A 33 6.84 -2.46 8.91
CA GLU A 33 6.12 -2.62 10.18
C GLU A 33 6.37 -1.50 11.20
N LEU A 34 7.42 -0.69 11.04
CA LEU A 34 7.64 0.49 11.90
C LEU A 34 6.93 1.74 11.37
N GLN A 35 6.33 1.68 10.18
CA GLN A 35 5.68 2.84 9.56
C GLN A 35 4.17 2.80 9.81
N PRO A 36 3.57 3.80 10.50
CA PRO A 36 2.13 3.82 10.79
C PRO A 36 1.24 3.76 9.54
N SER A 37 1.69 4.38 8.44
CA SER A 37 0.99 4.30 7.15
C SER A 37 0.88 2.87 6.59
N TYR A 38 1.88 2.02 6.84
CA TYR A 38 1.85 0.63 6.39
C TYR A 38 0.82 -0.21 7.17
N TRP A 39 0.70 0.00 8.49
CA TRP A 39 -0.34 -0.66 9.29
C TRP A 39 -1.73 -0.29 8.82
N LYS A 40 -1.97 0.99 8.56
CA LYS A 40 -3.27 1.43 8.05
C LYS A 40 -3.58 0.85 6.68
N PHE A 41 -2.58 0.78 5.80
CA PHE A 41 -2.71 0.08 4.52
C PHE A 41 -3.03 -1.41 4.70
N LYS A 42 -2.36 -2.10 5.63
CA LYS A 42 -2.64 -3.50 5.95
C LYS A 42 -4.09 -3.70 6.42
N GLU A 43 -4.58 -2.85 7.31
CA GLU A 43 -5.99 -2.88 7.76
C GLU A 43 -6.98 -2.71 6.61
N ILE A 44 -6.65 -1.87 5.61
CA ILE A 44 -7.48 -1.70 4.40
C ILE A 44 -7.47 -3.00 3.59
N CYS A 45 -6.30 -3.62 3.37
CA CYS A 45 -6.20 -4.87 2.62
C CYS A 45 -6.88 -6.06 3.32
N GLU A 46 -6.89 -6.11 4.65
CA GLU A 46 -7.63 -7.13 5.40
C GLU A 46 -9.14 -7.11 5.13
N LEU A 47 -9.69 -5.95 4.72
CA LEU A 47 -11.10 -5.84 4.37
C LEU A 47 -11.47 -6.70 3.17
N ASP A 48 -10.55 -7.00 2.25
CA ASP A 48 -10.87 -7.81 1.06
C ASP A 48 -10.92 -9.31 1.38
N ILE A 49 -10.05 -9.79 2.28
CA ILE A 49 -10.01 -11.21 2.70
C ILE A 49 -11.17 -11.56 3.63
N THR A 50 -11.58 -10.61 4.48
CA THR A 50 -12.57 -10.88 5.52
C THR A 50 -13.93 -11.20 4.89
N PRO A 51 -14.64 -12.27 5.27
CA PRO A 51 -15.95 -12.57 4.71
C PRO A 51 -16.99 -11.47 5.00
N PRO A 52 -17.99 -11.27 4.12
CA PRO A 52 -19.04 -10.26 4.30
C PRO A 52 -19.76 -10.45 5.65
N SER A 53 -19.81 -9.39 6.45
CA SER A 53 -20.55 -9.37 7.72
C SER A 53 -20.91 -7.93 8.10
N LYS A 54 -21.89 -7.77 8.99
CA LYS A 54 -22.24 -6.45 9.53
C LYS A 54 -21.03 -5.79 10.21
N LYS A 55 -20.26 -6.56 10.99
CA LYS A 55 -19.02 -6.10 11.65
C LYS A 55 -17.95 -5.66 10.64
N ARG A 56 -17.77 -6.39 9.54
CA ARG A 56 -16.87 -5.99 8.44
C ARG A 56 -17.31 -4.68 7.81
N THR A 57 -18.61 -4.52 7.56
CA THR A 57 -19.19 -3.32 6.95
C THR A 57 -18.95 -2.09 7.84
N GLU A 58 -19.23 -2.20 9.15
CA GLU A 58 -18.96 -1.14 10.12
C GLU A 58 -17.46 -0.80 10.20
N LYS A 59 -16.57 -1.81 10.21
CA LYS A 59 -15.12 -1.60 10.18
C LYS A 59 -14.70 -0.84 8.92
N ALA A 60 -15.21 -1.23 7.74
CA ALA A 60 -14.88 -0.60 6.48
C ALA A 60 -15.35 0.87 6.42
N LEU A 61 -16.60 1.15 6.79
CA LEU A 61 -17.14 2.52 6.85
C LEU A 61 -16.30 3.40 7.79
N LYS A 62 -15.95 2.88 8.97
CA LYS A 62 -15.11 3.59 9.94
C LYS A 62 -13.70 3.86 9.40
N LEU A 63 -13.08 2.89 8.74
CA LEU A 63 -11.71 3.00 8.23
C LEU A 63 -11.60 4.08 7.14
N PHE A 64 -12.63 4.20 6.30
CA PHE A 64 -12.74 5.22 5.26
C PHE A 64 -13.40 6.52 5.75
N GLY A 65 -13.78 6.63 7.03
CA GLY A 65 -14.38 7.83 7.60
C GLY A 65 -15.75 8.19 7.01
N VAL A 66 -16.51 7.18 6.54
CA VAL A 66 -17.79 7.37 5.86
C VAL A 66 -18.91 7.50 6.90
N ASN A 67 -19.53 8.68 6.97
CA ASN A 67 -20.73 8.88 7.78
C ASN A 67 -22.01 8.55 6.99
N PRO A 68 -23.14 8.25 7.66
CA PRO A 68 -24.41 7.99 6.99
C PRO A 68 -24.88 9.12 6.07
N SER A 69 -24.61 10.38 6.43
CA SER A 69 -24.93 11.55 5.58
C SER A 69 -24.12 11.56 4.29
N ASP A 70 -22.81 11.32 4.40
CA ASP A 70 -21.89 11.30 3.26
C ASP A 70 -22.25 10.16 2.32
N LEU A 71 -22.65 9.03 2.89
CA LEU A 71 -23.16 7.89 2.16
C LEU A 71 -24.37 8.26 1.30
N GLN A 72 -25.40 8.87 1.89
CA GLN A 72 -26.60 9.29 1.16
C GLN A 72 -26.30 10.31 0.06
N ASN A 73 -25.41 11.27 0.32
CA ASN A 73 -25.06 12.32 -0.63
C ASN A 73 -24.26 11.83 -1.84
N ASN A 74 -23.58 10.68 -1.72
CA ASN A 74 -22.74 10.09 -2.77
C ASN A 74 -23.40 8.93 -3.51
N LEU A 75 -24.67 8.61 -3.24
CA LEU A 75 -25.40 7.56 -3.94
C LEU A 75 -25.66 7.95 -5.40
N LYS A 76 -25.30 7.04 -6.30
CA LYS A 76 -25.64 7.12 -7.73
C LYS A 76 -26.39 5.87 -8.14
N LEU A 77 -27.51 6.03 -8.83
CA LEU A 77 -28.27 4.90 -9.35
C LEU A 77 -27.58 4.36 -10.61
N GLU A 78 -27.10 3.12 -10.55
CA GLU A 78 -26.41 2.42 -11.63
C GLU A 78 -26.94 0.98 -11.70
N ASN A 79 -27.47 0.55 -12.86
CA ASN A 79 -27.95 -0.83 -13.07
C ASN A 79 -28.88 -1.36 -11.96
N ASN A 80 -29.96 -0.61 -11.65
CA ASN A 80 -30.95 -0.93 -10.61
C ASN A 80 -30.39 -1.08 -9.18
N ASN A 81 -29.19 -0.55 -8.91
CA ASN A 81 -28.60 -0.52 -7.58
C ASN A 81 -28.08 0.88 -7.30
N TYR A 82 -28.05 1.29 -6.03
CA TYR A 82 -27.31 2.50 -5.66
C TYR A 82 -25.85 2.15 -5.42
N ILE A 83 -24.96 2.96 -5.95
CA ILE A 83 -23.51 2.82 -5.79
C ILE A 83 -22.96 4.09 -5.17
N ALA A 84 -22.15 3.93 -4.13
CA ALA A 84 -21.34 4.99 -3.56
C ALA A 84 -19.86 4.59 -3.59
N ARG A 85 -18.98 5.55 -3.86
CA ARG A 85 -17.53 5.34 -3.97
C ARG A 85 -16.82 6.37 -3.12
N PHE A 86 -16.03 5.92 -2.16
CA PHE A 86 -15.28 6.76 -1.22
C PHE A 86 -13.78 6.56 -1.43
N ARG A 87 -13.07 7.63 -1.75
CA ARG A 87 -11.60 7.58 -1.87
C ARG A 87 -10.95 7.84 -0.54
N TYR A 88 -9.90 7.08 -0.26
CA TYR A 88 -8.97 7.31 0.82
C TYR A 88 -7.59 7.54 0.20
N ASP A 89 -7.32 8.82 -0.09
CA ASP A 89 -6.09 9.27 -0.71
C ASP A 89 -5.26 10.06 0.32
N THR A 90 -4.06 9.57 0.58
CA THR A 90 -3.02 10.24 1.36
C THR A 90 -1.75 10.29 0.51
N GLU A 91 -0.70 10.92 1.03
CA GLU A 91 0.60 10.95 0.35
C GLU A 91 1.15 9.54 0.07
N ARG A 92 0.84 8.58 0.97
CA ARG A 92 1.38 7.21 0.91
C ARG A 92 0.37 6.13 0.59
N ILE A 93 -0.93 6.39 0.72
CA ILE A 93 -1.98 5.38 0.50
C ILE A 93 -2.95 5.93 -0.53
N LYS A 94 -3.28 5.11 -1.53
CA LYS A 94 -4.42 5.34 -2.42
C LYS A 94 -5.32 4.13 -2.35
N ALA A 95 -6.57 4.34 -1.96
CA ALA A 95 -7.55 3.30 -1.72
C ALA A 95 -8.94 3.79 -2.10
N GLN A 96 -9.84 2.88 -2.47
CA GLN A 96 -11.23 3.23 -2.74
C GLN A 96 -12.17 2.18 -2.18
N LEU A 97 -13.15 2.63 -1.40
CA LEU A 97 -14.25 1.83 -0.91
C LEU A 97 -15.43 1.98 -1.86
N ASN A 98 -15.89 0.87 -2.40
CA ASN A 98 -17.09 0.78 -3.21
C ASN A 98 -18.20 0.14 -2.36
N ILE A 99 -19.37 0.76 -2.38
CA ILE A 99 -20.54 0.33 -1.64
C ILE A 99 -21.69 0.21 -2.61
N LYS A 100 -22.35 -0.94 -2.64
CA LYS A 100 -23.53 -1.21 -3.44
C LYS A 100 -24.72 -1.48 -2.54
N MET A 101 -25.83 -0.86 -2.87
CA MET A 101 -27.09 -0.99 -2.16
C MET A 101 -28.24 -1.36 -3.10
N ASP A 102 -29.25 -2.03 -2.55
CA ASP A 102 -30.52 -2.26 -3.25
C ASP A 102 -31.35 -0.97 -3.34
N LEU A 103 -32.50 -1.06 -4.00
CA LEU A 103 -33.44 0.06 -4.13
C LEU A 103 -34.04 0.51 -2.78
N GLU A 104 -34.01 -0.35 -1.77
CA GLU A 104 -34.44 -0.08 -0.39
C GLU A 104 -33.32 0.55 0.46
N LYS A 105 -32.13 0.78 -0.14
CA LYS A 105 -30.91 1.33 0.48
C LYS A 105 -30.27 0.41 1.52
N ASN A 106 -30.49 -0.90 1.46
CA ASN A 106 -29.73 -1.87 2.22
C ASN A 106 -28.39 -2.15 1.52
N ILE A 107 -27.29 -2.20 2.27
CA ILE A 107 -25.96 -2.55 1.74
C ILE A 107 -25.95 -4.03 1.37
N ILE A 108 -25.76 -4.32 0.08
CA ILE A 108 -25.65 -5.69 -0.45
C ILE A 108 -24.17 -6.10 -0.57
N GLU A 109 -23.33 -5.15 -0.97
CA GLU A 109 -21.92 -5.42 -1.27
C GLU A 109 -21.04 -4.25 -0.84
N ILE A 110 -19.89 -4.58 -0.26
CA ILE A 110 -18.85 -3.62 0.10
C ILE A 110 -17.51 -4.22 -0.28
N ASN A 111 -16.78 -3.53 -1.12
CA ASN A 111 -15.50 -3.99 -1.64
C ASN A 111 -14.48 -2.85 -1.68
N GLU A 112 -13.23 -3.23 -1.42
CA GLU A 112 -12.08 -2.37 -1.59
C GLU A 112 -11.57 -2.53 -3.03
N SER A 113 -11.18 -1.44 -3.68
CA SER A 113 -10.71 -1.45 -5.06
C SER A 113 -9.22 -1.19 -5.14
N GLY A 114 -8.43 -2.25 -4.94
CA GLY A 114 -7.03 -2.32 -5.36
C GLY A 114 -6.15 -1.27 -4.69
N SER A 115 -6.12 -1.26 -3.36
CA SER A 115 -5.31 -0.32 -2.59
C SER A 115 -3.81 -0.42 -2.88
N ILE A 116 -3.17 0.75 -2.86
CA ILE A 116 -1.74 0.96 -3.11
C ILE A 116 -1.12 1.70 -1.93
N TRP A 117 0.05 1.22 -1.48
CA TRP A 117 0.91 1.92 -0.53
C TRP A 117 2.27 2.25 -1.14
N TYR A 118 2.64 3.53 -1.15
CA TYR A 118 3.93 4.00 -1.62
C TYR A 118 4.97 3.88 -0.50
N ASP A 119 5.99 3.07 -0.74
CA ASP A 119 7.08 2.89 0.22
C ASP A 119 8.20 3.95 0.05
N TRP A 120 8.16 4.69 -1.06
CA TRP A 120 9.15 5.69 -1.50
C TRP A 120 10.60 5.20 -1.43
N ARG A 121 10.79 3.88 -1.56
CA ARG A 121 12.13 3.31 -1.59
C ARG A 121 12.70 3.48 -2.98
N PRO A 122 13.89 4.10 -3.13
CA PRO A 122 14.53 4.22 -4.42
C PRO A 122 14.89 2.84 -4.97
N MET A 123 14.46 2.54 -6.18
CA MET A 123 14.90 1.36 -6.91
C MET A 123 15.85 1.77 -8.02
N ILE A 124 16.97 1.07 -8.12
CA ILE A 124 17.91 1.24 -9.23
C ILE A 124 17.54 0.18 -10.27
N LEU A 125 17.15 0.64 -11.45
CA LEU A 125 16.93 -0.19 -12.64
C LEU A 125 18.05 0.11 -13.63
N GLY A 126 18.60 -0.91 -14.28
CA GLY A 126 19.67 -0.65 -15.22
C GLY A 126 20.28 -1.90 -15.81
N ASN A 127 21.10 -1.69 -16.83
CA ASN A 127 21.94 -2.73 -17.41
C ASN A 127 23.40 -2.35 -17.17
N GLU A 128 24.08 -3.11 -16.32
CA GLU A 128 25.51 -2.91 -16.03
C GLU A 128 26.35 -2.93 -17.31
N GLY A 129 25.97 -3.74 -18.30
CA GLY A 129 26.70 -3.87 -19.57
C GLY A 129 26.71 -2.62 -20.47
N ASN A 130 25.77 -1.69 -20.27
CA ASN A 130 25.72 -0.41 -20.99
C ASN A 130 25.82 0.81 -20.05
N MET A 131 26.06 0.58 -18.75
CA MET A 131 26.08 1.61 -17.70
C MET A 131 24.85 2.55 -17.71
N ASP A 132 23.67 2.07 -18.14
CA ASP A 132 22.41 2.80 -18.02
C ASP A 132 21.80 2.48 -16.66
N PHE A 133 21.78 3.46 -15.75
CA PHE A 133 21.15 3.35 -14.44
C PHE A 133 20.06 4.41 -14.30
N ARG A 134 18.87 3.97 -13.92
CA ARG A 134 17.70 4.81 -13.64
C ARG A 134 17.28 4.62 -12.19
N VAL A 135 17.09 5.71 -11.48
CA VAL A 135 16.57 5.70 -10.11
C VAL A 135 15.08 6.02 -10.15
N MET A 136 14.26 5.09 -9.70
CA MET A 136 12.82 5.26 -9.56
C MET A 136 12.45 5.43 -8.08
N TRP A 137 11.65 6.46 -7.78
CA TRP A 137 11.24 6.81 -6.41
C TRP A 137 9.78 6.44 -6.09
N ASN A 138 9.02 6.00 -7.10
CA ASN A 138 7.57 5.77 -6.99
C ASN A 138 7.25 4.28 -6.79
N ASN A 139 8.05 3.58 -5.99
CA ASN A 139 7.73 2.20 -5.65
C ASN A 139 6.50 2.11 -4.76
N TYR A 140 5.75 1.04 -4.96
CA TYR A 140 4.51 0.80 -4.25
C TYR A 140 4.24 -0.70 -4.06
N ILE A 141 3.44 -0.97 -3.05
CA ILE A 141 2.96 -2.30 -2.67
C ILE A 141 1.44 -2.29 -2.84
N THR A 142 0.90 -3.38 -3.37
CA THR A 142 -0.55 -3.58 -3.47
C THR A 142 -1.01 -4.63 -2.45
N CYS A 143 -2.31 -4.72 -2.20
CA CYS A 143 -2.85 -5.74 -1.30
C CYS A 143 -2.47 -7.17 -1.72
N GLY A 144 -2.37 -7.45 -3.02
CA GLY A 144 -1.89 -8.72 -3.56
C GLY A 144 -0.53 -9.15 -2.98
N ASN A 145 0.39 -8.20 -2.80
CA ASN A 145 1.71 -8.47 -2.24
C ASN A 145 1.65 -8.83 -0.74
N ILE A 146 0.65 -8.34 0.00
CA ILE A 146 0.42 -8.72 1.40
C ILE A 146 -0.13 -10.13 1.48
N TYR A 147 -1.10 -10.47 0.63
CA TYR A 147 -1.71 -11.80 0.61
C TYR A 147 -0.68 -12.90 0.34
N ILE A 148 0.28 -12.66 -0.57
CA ILE A 148 1.37 -13.60 -0.87
C ILE A 148 2.29 -13.84 0.35
N LYS A 149 2.51 -12.83 1.21
CA LYS A 149 3.33 -13.00 2.43
C LYS A 149 2.64 -13.82 3.50
N GLU A 150 1.33 -13.72 3.61
CA GLU A 150 0.51 -14.44 4.61
C GLU A 150 0.01 -15.81 4.11
N MET A 151 0.16 -16.11 2.82
CA MET A 151 -0.13 -17.44 2.28
C MET A 151 0.80 -18.53 2.86
N PRO A 152 0.31 -19.76 3.03
CA PRO A 152 1.14 -20.92 3.34
C PRO A 152 2.33 -21.01 2.38
N GLU A 153 3.50 -21.47 2.85
CA GLU A 153 4.73 -21.53 2.04
C GLU A 153 4.53 -22.19 0.66
N CYS A 154 3.57 -23.12 0.53
CA CYS A 154 3.25 -23.80 -0.72
C CYS A 154 2.76 -22.88 -1.86
N PHE A 155 2.31 -21.65 -1.59
CA PHE A 155 1.89 -20.69 -2.62
C PHE A 155 2.92 -19.60 -2.93
N LYS A 156 4.01 -19.49 -2.16
CA LYS A 156 5.04 -18.45 -2.37
C LYS A 156 5.94 -18.73 -3.58
N ASP A 157 6.01 -20.00 -4.02
CA ASP A 157 6.94 -20.45 -5.06
C ASP A 157 6.31 -20.69 -6.45
N ASN A 158 5.07 -20.23 -6.70
CA ASN A 158 4.33 -20.51 -7.96
C ASN A 158 4.23 -22.00 -8.33
N LYS A 159 4.51 -22.92 -7.40
CA LYS A 159 4.36 -24.37 -7.56
C LYS A 159 3.00 -24.78 -6.99
N PHE A 160 1.99 -24.86 -7.85
CA PHE A 160 0.63 -25.29 -7.54
C PHE A 160 0.56 -26.76 -7.09
N ILE A 161 1.06 -27.11 -5.90
CA ILE A 161 0.74 -28.38 -5.24
C ILE A 161 0.70 -28.16 -3.73
N CYS A 162 -0.47 -27.86 -3.18
CA CYS A 162 -0.71 -27.99 -1.75
C CYS A 162 -1.47 -29.31 -1.53
N ASN A 163 -0.76 -30.32 -1.01
CA ASN A 163 -1.40 -31.57 -0.55
C ASN A 163 -2.17 -31.27 0.74
N PHE A 164 -3.49 -31.15 0.64
CA PHE A 164 -4.37 -31.17 1.81
C PHE A 164 -4.28 -32.55 2.46
N LYS A 165 -3.52 -32.66 3.55
CA LYS A 165 -3.77 -33.74 4.50
C LYS A 165 -4.99 -33.32 5.31
N GLU A 166 -6.09 -34.01 5.06
CA GLU A 166 -7.31 -33.94 5.87
C GLU A 166 -6.94 -34.13 7.35
N ALA A 167 -7.33 -33.16 8.18
CA ALA A 167 -7.26 -33.28 9.62
C ALA A 167 -8.27 -34.35 10.06
N LYS A 168 -7.78 -35.37 10.76
CA LYS A 168 -8.60 -36.27 11.59
C LYS A 168 -8.89 -35.62 12.93
#